data_AF-A0A9N9JX34-F1
#
_entry.id   AF-A0A9N9JX34-F1
#
_cell.length_a   1.000
_cell.length_b   1.000
_cell.length_c   1.000
_cell.angle_alpha   90.00
_cell.angle_beta   90.00
_cell.angle_gamma   90.00
#
_symmetry.space_group_name_H-M   'P 1'
#
loop_
_entity.id
_entity.type
_entity.pdbx_description
1 polymer ?
#
loop_
_entity_poly.entity_id
_entity_poly.type
_entity_poly.pdbx_seq_one_letter_code
_entity_poly.pdbx_strand_id
1 'polypeptide(L)' 'LVELKVEPLHSLEDYVEALQSLTNIGEARTYLENQILVAPIDYPGQLNVRRAVNHRIKLGDSSGVPRQVLHI' A
#
# COMPACT_ATOMS: atom_id res chain seq x y z
N LEU A 1 -18.90 16.81 3.45
CA LEU A 1 -18.17 15.82 2.62
C LEU A 1 -16.72 15.87 3.10
N VAL A 2 -16.18 14.75 3.56
CA VAL A 2 -14.77 14.68 3.98
C VAL A 2 -13.93 14.51 2.72
N GLU A 3 -13.13 15.51 2.38
CA GLU A 3 -12.14 15.39 1.30
C GLU A 3 -10.96 14.57 1.82
N LEU A 4 -10.72 13.42 1.20
CA LEU A 4 -9.52 12.62 1.45
C LEU A 4 -8.38 13.21 0.63
N LYS A 5 -7.46 13.88 1.32
CA LYS A 5 -6.24 14.41 0.70
C LYS A 5 -5.28 13.24 0.46
N VAL A 6 -4.95 12.99 -0.80
CA VAL A 6 -3.95 11.99 -1.18
C VAL A 6 -2.57 12.60 -0.94
N GLU A 7 -1.95 12.26 0.18
CA GLU A 7 -0.55 12.59 0.44
C GLU A 7 0.34 11.48 -0.14
N PRO A 8 1.40 11.83 -0.88
CA PRO A 8 2.38 10.87 -1.33
C PRO A 8 3.22 10.40 -0.14
N LEU A 9 2.87 9.26 0.44
CA LEU A 9 3.65 8.59 1.48
C LEU A 9 4.89 7.96 0.83
N HIS A 10 5.84 8.81 0.41
CA HIS A 10 7.04 8.41 -0.32
C HIS A 10 8.17 8.00 0.62
N SER A 11 8.16 8.47 1.87
CA SER A 11 9.10 8.09 2.91
C SER A 11 8.42 7.39 4.09
N LEU A 12 9.23 6.68 4.88
CA LEU A 12 8.76 6.09 6.14
C LEU A 12 8.40 7.19 7.15
N GLU A 13 9.10 8.33 7.12
CA GLU A 13 8.78 9.49 7.95
C GLU A 13 7.37 10.04 7.67
N ASP A 14 7.02 10.25 6.39
CA ASP A 14 5.69 10.75 6.00
C ASP A 14 4.57 9.80 6.48
N TYR A 15 4.86 8.49 6.44
CA TYR A 15 3.94 7.46 6.91
C TYR A 15 3.73 7.51 8.43
N VAL A 16 4.82 7.66 9.19
CA VAL A 16 4.75 7.80 10.64
C VAL A 16 3.99 9.07 11.03
N GLU A 17 4.23 10.18 10.34
CA GLU A 17 3.56 11.46 10.62
C GLU A 17 2.06 11.40 10.31
N ALA A 18 1.68 10.78 9.19
CA ALA A 18 0.27 10.54 8.85
C ALA A 18 -0.43 9.66 9.88
N LEU A 19 0.21 8.57 10.34
CA LEU A 19 -0.35 7.72 11.40
C LEU A 19 -0.49 8.46 12.73
N GLN A 20 0.50 9.25 13.11
CA GLN A 20 0.44 10.07 14.33
C GLN A 20 -0.76 11.03 14.29
N SER A 21 -0.99 11.68 13.15
CA SER A 21 -2.15 12.56 12.95
C SER A 21 -3.48 11.83 13.16
N LEU A 22 -3.57 10.56 12.73
CA LEU A 22 -4.76 9.73 12.84
C LEU A 22 -4.97 9.23 14.28
N THR A 23 -3.89 8.87 14.98
CA THR A 23 -3.93 8.43 16.39
C THR A 23 -4.20 9.56 17.39
N ASN A 24 -4.08 10.84 16.98
CA ASN A 24 -4.49 11.96 17.81
C ASN A 24 -6.02 12.11 17.92
N ILE A 25 -6.79 11.39 17.11
CA ILE A 25 -8.23 11.31 17.21
C ILE A 25 -8.56 10.18 18.21
N GLY A 26 -9.11 10.53 19.39
CA GLY A 26 -9.31 9.59 20.49
C GLY A 26 -10.11 8.32 20.12
N GLU A 27 -11.14 8.45 19.28
CA GLU A 27 -11.91 7.31 18.78
C GLU A 27 -11.09 6.43 17.82
N ALA A 28 -10.33 7.04 16.90
CA ALA A 28 -9.46 6.30 15.99
C ALA A 28 -8.35 5.58 16.75
N ARG A 29 -7.77 6.22 17.77
CA ARG A 29 -6.79 5.60 18.67
C ARG A 29 -7.36 4.38 19.38
N THR A 30 -8.52 4.53 20.01
CA THR A 30 -9.20 3.44 20.72
C THR A 30 -9.54 2.30 19.77
N TYR A 31 -9.94 2.62 18.54
CA TYR A 31 -10.19 1.63 17.50
C TYR A 31 -8.91 0.88 17.09
N LEU A 32 -7.82 1.61 16.86
CA LEU A 32 -6.50 1.06 16.48
C LEU A 32 -5.86 0.21 17.57
N GLU A 33 -5.98 0.59 18.84
CA GLU A 33 -5.42 -0.15 19.98
C GLU A 33 -6.12 -1.50 20.20
N ASN A 34 -7.37 -1.64 19.75
CA ASN A 34 -8.21 -2.82 19.97
C ASN A 34 -8.37 -3.71 18.71
N GLN A 35 -7.77 -3.34 17.58
CA GLN A 35 -7.94 -4.02 16.29
C GLN A 35 -6.57 -4.28 15.65
N ILE A 36 -6.34 -5.51 15.16
CA ILE A 36 -5.20 -5.79 14.28
C ILE A 36 -5.57 -5.25 12.89
N LEU A 37 -5.03 -4.09 12.54
CA LEU A 37 -5.14 -3.59 11.17
C LEU A 37 -4.22 -4.39 10.24
N VAL A 38 -4.83 -5.25 9.44
CA VAL A 38 -4.19 -5.76 8.22
C VAL A 38 -4.36 -4.68 7.14
N ALA A 39 -3.51 -3.66 7.18
CA ALA A 39 -3.41 -2.74 6.07
C ALA A 39 -2.64 -3.45 4.93
N PRO A 40 -3.09 -3.38 3.67
CA PRO A 40 -2.23 -3.66 2.53
C PRO A 40 -1.21 -2.53 2.46
N ILE A 41 -0.18 -2.62 3.29
CA ILE A 41 0.94 -1.72 3.23
C ILE A 41 1.67 -2.13 1.95
N ASP A 42 1.68 -1.25 0.95
CA ASP A 42 2.50 -1.38 -0.26
C ASP A 42 3.97 -1.48 0.20
N TYR A 43 4.40 -2.67 0.62
CA TYR A 43 5.79 -2.98 0.90
C TYR A 43 6.56 -2.65 -0.39
N PRO A 44 7.79 -2.11 -0.34
CA PRO A 44 8.52 -1.74 -1.57
C PRO A 44 8.57 -2.87 -2.62
N GLY A 45 8.53 -4.14 -2.17
CA GLY A 45 8.37 -5.31 -3.03
C GLY A 45 7.01 -5.44 -3.74
N GLN A 46 5.88 -5.06 -3.12
CA GLN A 46 4.54 -5.14 -3.71
C GLN A 46 4.36 -4.21 -4.90
N LEU A 47 4.91 -3.00 -4.88
CA LEU A 47 4.87 -2.10 -6.04
C LEU A 47 5.56 -2.76 -7.25
N ASN A 48 6.71 -3.40 -7.04
CA ASN A 48 7.46 -4.08 -8.07
C ASN A 48 6.73 -5.34 -8.56
N VAL A 49 6.10 -6.10 -7.66
CA VAL A 49 5.23 -7.23 -8.03
C VAL A 49 4.05 -6.77 -8.87
N ARG A 50 3.33 -5.72 -8.44
CA ARG A 50 2.21 -5.14 -9.19
C ARG A 50 2.64 -4.64 -10.57
N ARG A 51 3.80 -4.00 -10.68
CA ARG A 51 4.38 -3.58 -11.98
C ARG A 51 4.70 -4.79 -12.86
N ALA A 52 5.32 -5.82 -12.32
CA ALA A 52 5.66 -7.04 -13.05
C ALA A 52 4.42 -7.80 -13.54
N VAL A 53 3.38 -7.92 -12.71
CA VAL A 53 2.06 -8.46 -13.08
C VAL A 53 1.44 -7.67 -14.22
N ASN A 54 1.35 -6.35 -14.08
CA ASN A 54 0.77 -5.48 -15.11
C ASN A 54 1.54 -5.54 -16.43
N HIS A 55 2.87 -5.59 -16.36
CA HIS A 55 3.74 -5.71 -17.54
C HIS A 55 3.51 -7.06 -18.25
N ARG A 56 3.39 -8.15 -17.47
CA ARG A 56 3.09 -9.50 -17.97
C ARG A 56 1.71 -9.58 -18.62
N ILE A 57 0.69 -8.98 -18.03
CA ILE A 57 -0.68 -8.96 -18.60
C ILE A 57 -0.70 -8.21 -19.93
N LYS A 58 0.00 -7.07 -20.02
CA LYS A 58 -0.01 -6.22 -21.22
C LYS A 58 0.79 -6.78 -22.39
N LEU A 59 1.98 -7.33 -22.11
CA LEU A 59 2.92 -7.77 -23.15
C LEU A 59 2.98 -9.29 -23.34
N GLY A 60 2.28 -10.06 -22.49
CA GLY A 60 2.27 -11.51 -22.57
C GLY A 60 3.68 -12.10 -22.46
N ASP A 61 3.99 -13.07 -23.32
CA ASP A 61 5.30 -13.75 -23.34
C ASP A 61 6.48 -12.83 -23.68
N SER A 62 6.23 -11.71 -24.37
CA SER A 62 7.28 -10.74 -24.72
C SER A 62 7.73 -9.85 -23.56
N SER A 63 7.03 -9.92 -22.41
CA SER A 63 7.34 -9.11 -21.23
C SER A 63 8.69 -9.43 -20.57
N GLY A 64 9.29 -10.59 -20.85
CA GLY A 64 10.46 -11.10 -20.13
C GLY A 64 10.19 -11.46 -18.66
N VAL A 65 8.94 -11.31 -18.20
CA VAL A 65 8.52 -11.61 -16.82
C VAL A 65 7.98 -13.03 -16.75
N PRO A 66 8.42 -13.86 -15.80
CA PRO A 66 7.93 -15.23 -15.63
C PRO A 66 6.41 -15.28 -15.40
N ARG A 67 5.74 -16.28 -15.99
CA ARG A 67 4.27 -16.45 -15.86
C ARG A 67 3.81 -16.65 -14.42
N GLN A 68 4.68 -17.18 -13.56
CA GLN A 68 4.44 -17.41 -12.14
C GLN A 68 4.06 -16.12 -11.40
N VAL A 69 4.46 -14.95 -11.92
CA VAL A 69 4.09 -13.66 -11.34
C VAL A 69 2.58 -13.43 -11.28
N LEU A 70 1.80 -14.09 -12.15
CA LEU A 70 0.33 -13.98 -12.19
C LEU A 70 -0.38 -14.81 -11.11
N HIS A 71 0.37 -15.60 -10.35
CA HIS A 71 -0.12 -16.53 -9.34
C HIS A 71 0.49 -16.27 -7.95
N ILE A 72 1.06 -15.07 -7.75
CA ILE A 72 1.53 -14.57 -6.45
C ILE A 72 0.34 -14.09 -5.63
#